data_AF-A0A1Z9HYN1-F1
#
_entry.id   AF-A0A1Z9HYN1-F1
#
_cell.length_a   1.000
_cell.length_b   1.000
_cell.length_c   1.000
_cell.angle_alpha   90.00
_cell.angle_beta   90.00
_cell.angle_gamma   90.00
#
_symmetry.space_group_name_H-M   'P 1'
#
loop_
_entity.id
_entity.type
_entity.pdbx_description
1 polymer ?
#
loop_
_entity_poly.entity_id
_entity_poly.type
_entity_poly.pdbx_seq_one_letter_code
_entity_poly.pdbx_strand_id
1 'polypeptide(L)'
;MANYFQLFQRGFKNRYLRKIYIPENKLDCIINHPGGCGGVTLSKHINQFQYTNYHIEKEYGYQKAIAHLIKPPSVFYKKKIKVIILKRDLNEIYNSLKKRGFLRNSLVWYGDLLPFRFFNNDEKKLKKKFTGYLEKFYENWEKYPDSLKIVINYPNIFQSIDDQNSLKSFLNIKDQKFIENFPKFDPYAYEKNFIDPSS
;
A
#
# COMPACT_ATOMS: atom_id res chain seq x y z
N MET A 1 8.77 21.63 13.24
CA MET A 1 7.34 21.80 13.63
C MET A 1 6.47 21.88 12.38
N ALA A 2 5.97 20.75 11.88
CA ALA A 2 5.04 20.74 10.76
C ALA A 2 3.80 21.60 11.04
N ASN A 3 3.56 22.60 10.18
CA ASN A 3 2.41 23.49 10.29
C ASN A 3 1.11 22.67 10.14
N TYR A 4 0.24 22.69 11.15
CA TYR A 4 -1.01 21.93 11.15
C TYR A 4 -1.88 22.23 9.91
N PHE A 5 -1.81 23.45 9.41
CA PHE A 5 -2.46 23.86 8.17
C PHE A 5 -1.92 23.11 6.95
N GLN A 6 -0.60 22.92 6.85
CA GLN A 6 0.01 22.13 5.75
C GLN A 6 -0.45 20.67 5.79
N LEU A 7 -0.60 20.08 6.97
CA LEU A 7 -1.10 18.70 7.08
C LEU A 7 -2.58 18.57 6.74
N PHE A 8 -3.38 19.55 7.15
CA PHE A 8 -4.77 19.65 6.73
C PHE A 8 -4.87 19.75 5.20
N GLN A 9 -4.08 20.65 4.57
CA GLN A 9 -4.03 20.81 3.12
C GLN A 9 -3.62 19.52 2.40
N ARG A 10 -2.61 18.80 2.92
CA ARG A 10 -2.19 17.50 2.37
C ARG A 10 -3.29 16.45 2.49
N GLY A 11 -3.96 16.36 3.65
CA GLY A 11 -5.09 15.46 3.87
C GLY A 11 -6.26 15.77 2.92
N PHE A 12 -6.61 17.04 2.78
CA PHE A 12 -7.65 17.51 1.86
C PHE A 12 -7.31 17.15 0.40
N LYS A 13 -6.07 17.43 -0.03
CA LYS A 13 -5.59 17.08 -1.37
C LYS A 13 -5.69 15.58 -1.61
N ASN A 14 -5.23 14.75 -0.67
CA ASN A 14 -5.29 13.29 -0.80
C ASN A 14 -6.73 12.76 -0.86
N ARG A 15 -7.65 13.37 -0.10
CA ARG A 15 -9.05 12.94 -0.04
C ARG A 15 -9.87 13.34 -1.26
N TYR A 16 -9.68 14.55 -1.76
CA TYR A 16 -10.59 15.16 -2.75
C TYR A 16 -9.93 15.54 -4.08
N LEU A 17 -8.64 15.89 -4.09
CA LEU A 17 -7.98 16.49 -5.27
C LEU A 17 -6.89 15.60 -5.90
N ARG A 18 -6.58 14.44 -5.31
CA ARG A 18 -5.52 13.56 -5.81
C ARG A 18 -5.90 12.98 -7.17
N LYS A 19 -5.35 13.58 -8.22
CA LYS A 19 -5.37 13.03 -9.58
C LYS A 19 -4.29 11.96 -9.68
N ILE A 20 -4.68 10.77 -10.15
CA ILE A 20 -3.75 9.65 -10.36
C ILE A 20 -3.49 9.55 -11.84
N TYR A 21 -2.22 9.73 -12.19
CA TYR A 21 -1.74 9.55 -13.55
C TYR A 21 -1.17 8.15 -13.69
N ILE A 22 -1.65 7.42 -14.70
CA ILE A 22 -1.12 6.12 -15.09
C ILE A 22 -0.59 6.29 -16.51
N PRO A 23 0.74 6.23 -16.73
CA PRO A 23 1.30 6.26 -18.07
C PRO A 23 0.67 5.15 -18.90
N GLU A 24 0.33 5.45 -20.16
CA GLU A 24 -0.22 4.44 -21.07
C GLU A 24 0.84 3.37 -21.36
N ASN A 25 0.41 2.11 -21.39
CA ASN A 25 1.20 0.92 -21.73
C ASN A 25 2.40 0.58 -20.79
N LYS A 26 2.42 1.10 -19.55
CA LYS A 26 3.50 0.83 -18.59
C LYS A 26 3.07 0.23 -17.26
N LEU A 27 1.84 -0.28 -17.15
CA LEU A 27 1.33 -0.81 -15.88
C LEU A 27 0.43 -2.01 -16.11
N ASP A 28 0.97 -3.19 -15.84
CA ASP A 28 0.28 -4.47 -15.97
C ASP A 28 -0.54 -4.78 -14.72
N CYS A 29 0.03 -4.51 -13.55
CA CYS A 29 -0.64 -4.73 -12.27
C CYS A 29 -0.20 -3.75 -11.19
N ILE A 30 -0.99 -3.67 -10.12
CA ILE A 30 -0.70 -2.82 -8.96
C ILE A 30 -0.72 -3.69 -7.71
N ILE A 31 0.30 -3.54 -6.88
CA ILE A 31 0.29 -4.05 -5.52
C ILE A 31 -0.17 -2.92 -4.63
N ASN A 32 -1.41 -3.01 -4.15
CA ASN A 32 -1.96 -2.02 -3.23
C ASN A 32 -2.14 -2.60 -1.83
N HIS A 33 -1.77 -1.81 -0.84
CA HIS A 33 -1.75 -2.24 0.56
C HIS A 33 -1.70 -1.01 1.46
N PRO A 34 -2.10 -1.10 2.74
CA PRO A 34 -1.79 -0.05 3.69
C PRO A 34 -0.28 0.03 3.96
N GLY A 35 0.21 1.20 4.40
CA GLY A 35 1.59 1.31 4.88
C GLY A 35 1.86 0.29 6.00
N GLY A 36 3.08 -0.25 6.10
CA GLY A 36 3.42 -1.27 7.12
C GLY A 36 3.06 -2.72 6.77
N CYS A 37 2.52 -2.97 5.57
CA CYS A 37 2.15 -4.31 5.10
C CYS A 37 3.27 -5.09 4.37
N GLY A 38 4.46 -4.51 4.19
CA GLY A 38 5.62 -5.22 3.62
C GLY A 38 5.62 -5.46 2.09
N GLY A 39 4.75 -4.80 1.32
CA GLY A 39 4.60 -5.08 -0.11
C GLY A 39 5.80 -4.79 -1.04
N VAL A 40 6.89 -4.21 -0.53
CA VAL A 40 8.07 -3.84 -1.35
C VAL A 40 8.76 -5.08 -1.94
N THR A 41 9.01 -6.12 -1.14
CA THR A 41 9.68 -7.34 -1.60
C THR A 41 8.87 -8.04 -2.68
N LEU A 42 7.56 -8.19 -2.46
CA LEU A 42 6.66 -8.76 -3.45
C LEU A 42 6.60 -7.91 -4.73
N SER A 43 6.51 -6.59 -4.59
CA SER A 43 6.48 -5.68 -5.75
C SER A 43 7.76 -5.81 -6.58
N LYS A 44 8.94 -5.87 -5.94
CA LYS A 44 10.22 -6.08 -6.62
C LYS A 44 10.25 -7.40 -7.41
N HIS A 45 9.76 -8.47 -6.80
CA HIS A 45 9.70 -9.79 -7.44
C HIS A 45 8.80 -9.79 -8.67
N ILE A 46 7.55 -9.35 -8.53
CA ILE A 46 6.60 -9.27 -9.64
C ILE A 46 7.12 -8.33 -10.74
N ASN A 47 7.83 -7.26 -10.37
CA ASN A 47 8.38 -6.30 -11.32
C ASN A 47 9.46 -6.88 -12.26
N GLN A 48 9.98 -8.08 -11.99
CA GLN A 48 10.88 -8.78 -12.90
C GLN A 48 10.14 -9.38 -14.10
N PHE A 49 8.83 -9.60 -13.99
CA PHE A 49 8.01 -10.27 -14.98
C PHE A 49 6.97 -9.35 -15.63
N GLN A 50 6.54 -8.30 -14.93
CA GLN A 50 5.48 -7.37 -15.35
C GLN A 50 5.76 -5.96 -14.82
N TYR A 51 5.25 -4.92 -15.47
CA TYR A 51 5.37 -3.56 -14.96
C TYR A 51 4.38 -3.30 -13.82
N THR A 52 4.92 -2.95 -12.66
CA THR A 52 4.14 -2.70 -11.43
C THR A 52 4.23 -1.23 -11.01
N ASN A 53 3.53 -0.87 -9.92
CA ASN A 53 3.73 0.43 -9.28
C ASN A 53 5.18 0.66 -8.81
N TYR A 54 5.99 -0.38 -8.59
CA TYR A 54 7.42 -0.23 -8.31
C TYR A 54 8.20 0.37 -9.48
N HIS A 55 7.88 -0.04 -10.72
CA HIS A 55 8.45 0.56 -11.92
C HIS A 55 8.07 2.05 -12.04
N ILE A 56 6.80 2.38 -11.79
CA ILE A 56 6.31 3.77 -11.82
C ILE A 56 7.03 4.64 -10.79
N GLU A 57 7.20 4.16 -9.56
CA GLU A 57 7.90 4.88 -8.51
C GLU A 57 9.37 5.13 -8.86
N LYS A 58 10.04 4.18 -9.50
CA LYS A 58 11.43 4.34 -9.97
C LYS A 58 11.57 5.33 -11.12
N GLU A 59 10.74 5.23 -12.15
CA GLU A 59 10.87 6.08 -13.34
C GLU A 59 10.34 7.51 -13.11
N TYR A 60 9.27 7.66 -12.32
CA TYR A 60 8.55 8.93 -12.22
C TYR A 60 8.52 9.53 -10.81
N GLY A 61 9.19 8.89 -9.85
CA GLY A 61 9.37 9.35 -8.48
C GLY A 61 8.21 9.01 -7.53
N TYR A 62 8.52 9.02 -6.23
CA TYR A 62 7.60 8.65 -5.14
C TYR A 62 6.34 9.52 -5.05
N GLN A 63 6.37 10.76 -5.58
CA GLN A 63 5.18 11.63 -5.61
C GLN A 63 4.07 11.07 -6.51
N LYS A 64 4.42 10.17 -7.44
CA LYS A 64 3.48 9.41 -8.27
C LYS A 64 3.25 7.99 -7.76
N ALA A 65 3.69 7.68 -6.53
CA ALA A 65 3.40 6.40 -5.90
C ALA A 65 1.89 6.18 -5.89
N ILE A 66 1.49 5.05 -6.46
CA ILE A 66 0.11 4.56 -6.48
C ILE A 66 -0.06 3.36 -5.53
N ALA A 67 0.96 3.11 -4.69
CA ALA A 67 0.81 2.32 -3.48
C ALA A 67 -0.04 3.10 -2.45
N HIS A 68 -0.80 2.38 -1.62
CA HIS A 68 -1.58 2.90 -0.49
C HIS A 68 -2.81 3.75 -0.84
N LEU A 69 -3.42 3.51 -2.00
CA LEU A 69 -4.65 4.19 -2.38
C LEU A 69 -5.81 3.71 -1.51
N ILE A 70 -6.49 4.61 -0.80
CA ILE A 70 -7.63 4.27 0.07
C ILE A 70 -8.85 3.73 -0.70
N LYS A 71 -8.97 4.10 -1.98
CA LYS A 71 -10.04 3.66 -2.87
C LYS A 71 -9.52 3.49 -4.29
N PRO A 72 -10.10 2.59 -5.09
CA PRO A 72 -9.76 2.43 -6.50
C PRO A 72 -10.09 3.72 -7.29
N PRO A 73 -9.14 4.26 -8.06
CA PRO A 73 -9.40 5.38 -8.97
C PRO A 73 -10.26 4.96 -10.16
N SER A 74 -11.08 5.86 -10.69
CA SER A 74 -11.95 5.58 -11.85
C SER A 74 -11.17 5.09 -13.09
N VAL A 75 -9.93 5.55 -13.28
CA VAL A 75 -9.06 5.11 -14.37
C VAL A 75 -8.69 3.62 -14.27
N PHE A 76 -8.68 3.01 -13.07
CA PHE A 76 -8.39 1.58 -12.93
C PHE A 76 -9.51 0.73 -13.54
N TYR A 77 -10.77 1.12 -13.32
CA TYR A 77 -11.92 0.47 -13.93
C TYR A 77 -11.91 0.60 -15.45
N LYS A 78 -11.66 1.82 -15.97
CA LYS A 78 -11.62 2.09 -17.41
C LYS A 78 -10.53 1.27 -18.11
N LYS A 79 -9.34 1.20 -17.50
CA LYS A 79 -8.18 0.48 -18.05
C LYS A 79 -8.13 -1.01 -17.65
N LYS A 80 -9.12 -1.51 -16.90
CA LYS A 80 -9.17 -2.90 -16.38
C LYS A 80 -7.87 -3.33 -15.69
N ILE A 81 -7.31 -2.47 -14.84
CA ILE A 81 -6.04 -2.75 -14.17
C ILE A 81 -6.20 -3.89 -13.16
N LYS A 82 -5.31 -4.89 -13.21
CA LYS A 82 -5.21 -5.95 -12.22
C LYS A 82 -4.63 -5.40 -10.91
N VAL A 83 -5.23 -5.74 -9.78
CA VAL A 83 -4.83 -5.25 -8.47
C VAL A 83 -4.64 -6.41 -7.50
N ILE A 84 -3.51 -6.42 -6.83
CA ILE A 84 -3.19 -7.30 -5.72
C ILE A 84 -3.39 -6.51 -4.44
N ILE A 85 -4.31 -6.96 -3.58
CA ILE A 85 -4.56 -6.37 -2.27
C ILE A 85 -3.82 -7.19 -1.22
N LEU A 86 -2.79 -6.61 -0.60
CA LEU A 86 -2.11 -7.26 0.52
C LEU A 86 -2.85 -6.97 1.82
N LYS A 87 -3.22 -8.05 2.51
CA LYS A 87 -3.76 -8.05 3.86
C LYS A 87 -2.69 -8.44 4.87
N ARG A 88 -2.76 -7.80 6.03
CA ARG A 88 -1.99 -8.11 7.22
C ARG A 88 -2.84 -7.73 8.43
N ASP A 89 -2.59 -8.38 9.56
CA ASP A 89 -3.25 -8.03 10.82
C ASP A 89 -3.15 -6.52 11.11
N LEU A 90 -4.28 -5.93 11.52
CA LEU A 90 -4.40 -4.48 11.71
C LEU A 90 -3.53 -3.98 12.86
N ASN A 91 -3.38 -4.80 13.91
CA ASN A 91 -2.51 -4.45 15.05
C ASN A 91 -1.04 -4.50 14.64
N GLU A 92 -0.65 -5.49 13.83
CA GLU A 92 0.70 -5.54 13.28
C GLU A 92 1.01 -4.34 12.38
N ILE A 93 0.07 -3.94 11.53
CA ILE A 93 0.20 -2.74 10.69
C ILE A 93 0.39 -1.49 11.57
N TYR A 94 -0.49 -1.31 12.57
CA TYR A 94 -0.40 -0.20 13.52
C TYR A 94 0.95 -0.18 14.24
N ASN A 95 1.38 -1.32 14.79
CA ASN A 95 2.65 -1.44 15.51
C ASN A 95 3.85 -1.17 14.59
N SER A 96 3.82 -1.64 13.35
CA SER A 96 4.86 -1.37 12.36
C SER A 96 5.00 0.13 12.07
N LEU A 97 3.89 0.82 11.85
CA LEU A 97 3.91 2.26 11.56
C LEU A 97 4.20 3.10 12.80
N LYS A 98 3.75 2.69 13.99
CA LYS A 98 4.07 3.33 15.27
C LYS A 98 5.58 3.29 15.51
N LYS A 99 6.20 2.11 15.40
CA LYS A 99 7.65 1.93 15.59
C LYS A 99 8.48 2.77 14.62
N ARG A 100 7.97 3.02 13.41
CA ARG A 100 8.63 3.83 12.37
C ARG A 100 8.35 5.33 12.46
N GLY A 101 7.52 5.78 13.42
CA GLY A 101 7.11 7.18 13.53
C GLY A 101 6.15 7.65 12.43
N PHE A 102 5.58 6.75 11.62
CA PHE A 102 4.84 7.11 10.41
C PHE A 102 3.33 7.24 10.54
N LEU A 103 2.76 6.98 11.72
CA LEU A 103 1.31 7.02 11.93
C LEU A 103 0.67 8.33 11.42
N ARG A 104 1.32 9.47 11.67
CA ARG A 104 0.82 10.80 11.25
C ARG A 104 0.75 10.92 9.74
N ASN A 105 1.84 10.55 9.07
CA ASN A 105 1.90 10.58 7.61
C ASN A 105 0.94 9.59 6.97
N SER A 106 0.76 8.40 7.56
CA SER A 106 -0.20 7.43 7.07
C SER A 106 -1.63 7.97 7.13
N LEU A 107 -2.03 8.63 8.23
CA LEU A 107 -3.34 9.28 8.32
C LEU A 107 -3.52 10.38 7.27
N VAL A 108 -2.51 11.21 7.05
CA VAL A 108 -2.51 12.24 5.98
C VAL A 108 -2.68 11.60 4.60
N TRP A 109 -1.97 10.49 4.33
CA TRP A 109 -2.08 9.72 3.09
C TRP A 109 -3.48 9.14 2.88
N TYR A 110 -4.14 8.70 3.95
CA TYR A 110 -5.52 8.24 3.93
C TYR A 110 -6.55 9.38 3.81
N GLY A 111 -6.10 10.63 3.78
CA GLY A 111 -6.97 11.80 3.61
C GLY A 111 -7.62 12.28 4.91
N ASP A 112 -6.99 11.99 6.04
CA ASP A 112 -7.39 12.57 7.32
C ASP A 112 -7.14 14.07 7.33
N LEU A 113 -8.19 14.85 7.60
CA LEU A 113 -8.12 16.30 7.66
C LEU A 113 -7.50 16.79 8.97
N LEU A 114 -7.63 16.01 10.05
CA LEU A 114 -7.15 16.37 11.38
C LEU A 114 -6.26 15.28 11.95
N PRO A 115 -5.13 14.95 11.28
CA PRO A 115 -4.24 13.88 11.73
C PRO A 115 -3.69 14.18 13.11
N PHE A 116 -3.37 15.45 13.40
CA PHE A 116 -2.75 15.91 14.66
C PHE A 116 -3.63 15.81 15.93
N ARG A 117 -4.95 15.63 15.80
CA ARG A 117 -5.91 15.80 16.93
C ARG A 117 -5.70 14.86 18.11
N PHE A 118 -5.04 13.71 17.94
CA PHE A 118 -4.93 12.67 18.98
C PHE A 118 -3.49 12.24 19.31
N PHE A 119 -2.48 12.87 18.72
CA PHE A 119 -1.10 12.40 18.85
C PHE A 119 -0.49 12.62 20.23
N ASN A 120 -0.86 13.69 20.93
CA ASN A 120 -0.19 14.05 22.20
C ASN A 120 -0.97 13.62 23.44
N ASN A 121 -2.24 13.23 23.32
CA ASN A 121 -3.14 13.15 24.48
C ASN A 121 -3.93 11.83 24.61
N ASP A 122 -3.97 10.96 23.59
CA ASP A 122 -4.79 9.73 23.67
C ASP A 122 -4.40 8.64 22.65
N GLU A 123 -3.53 7.72 23.05
CA GLU A 123 -3.09 6.61 22.19
C GLU A 123 -4.26 5.71 21.75
N LYS A 124 -5.22 5.44 22.65
CA LYS A 124 -6.37 4.57 22.36
C LYS A 124 -7.22 5.15 21.25
N LYS A 125 -7.49 6.46 21.28
CA LYS A 125 -8.22 7.17 20.21
C LYS A 125 -7.42 7.21 18.91
N LEU A 126 -6.10 7.42 18.98
CA LEU A 126 -5.25 7.40 17.78
C LEU A 126 -5.29 6.02 17.10
N LYS A 127 -5.13 4.94 17.87
CA LYS A 127 -5.23 3.56 17.37
C LYS A 127 -6.60 3.31 16.76
N LYS A 128 -7.69 3.63 17.46
CA LYS A 128 -9.06 3.47 16.94
C LYS A 128 -9.26 4.20 15.62
N LYS A 129 -8.81 5.46 15.53
CA LYS A 129 -8.91 6.27 14.30
C LYS A 129 -8.12 5.64 13.15
N PHE A 130 -6.89 5.23 13.43
CA PHE A 130 -6.02 4.60 12.44
C PHE A 130 -6.61 3.28 11.92
N THR A 131 -7.09 2.41 12.81
CA THR A 131 -7.77 1.16 12.46
C THR A 131 -8.99 1.42 11.58
N GLY A 132 -9.82 2.41 11.91
CA GLY A 132 -10.98 2.77 11.07
C GLY A 132 -10.61 3.19 9.64
N TYR A 133 -9.44 3.80 9.43
CA TYR A 133 -8.95 4.06 8.08
C TYR A 133 -8.47 2.80 7.36
N LEU A 134 -7.90 1.82 8.08
CA LEU A 134 -7.53 0.53 7.49
C LEU A 134 -8.76 -0.29 7.11
N GLU A 135 -9.77 -0.36 7.98
CA GLU A 135 -11.06 -1.03 7.69
C GLU A 135 -11.67 -0.41 6.43
N LYS A 136 -11.78 0.91 6.38
CA LYS A 136 -12.28 1.63 5.21
C LYS A 136 -11.45 1.39 3.95
N PHE A 137 -10.12 1.26 4.07
CA PHE A 137 -9.25 0.89 2.94
C PHE A 137 -9.72 -0.47 2.39
N TYR A 138 -9.82 -1.50 3.22
CA TYR A 138 -10.19 -2.84 2.76
C TYR A 138 -11.63 -2.89 2.22
N GLU A 139 -12.58 -2.25 2.88
CA GLU A 139 -13.97 -2.14 2.42
C GLU A 139 -14.10 -1.49 1.03
N ASN A 140 -13.30 -0.44 0.76
CA ASN A 140 -13.32 0.20 -0.57
C ASN A 140 -12.76 -0.72 -1.66
N TRP A 141 -11.73 -1.51 -1.33
CA TRP A 141 -11.09 -2.43 -2.27
C TRP A 141 -11.86 -3.73 -2.47
N GLU A 142 -12.66 -4.12 -1.49
CA GLU A 142 -13.60 -5.24 -1.62
C GLU A 142 -14.57 -5.03 -2.78
N LYS A 143 -15.01 -3.78 -3.01
CA LYS A 143 -15.90 -3.38 -4.11
C LYS A 143 -15.24 -3.39 -5.50
N TYR A 144 -13.94 -3.61 -5.60
CA TYR A 144 -13.24 -3.67 -6.88
C TYR A 144 -13.49 -5.04 -7.55
N PRO A 145 -13.66 -5.14 -8.88
CA PRO A 145 -14.10 -6.37 -9.54
C PRO A 145 -13.19 -7.56 -9.25
N ASP A 146 -13.76 -8.71 -8.89
CA ASP A 146 -13.00 -9.91 -8.50
C ASP A 146 -12.16 -10.47 -9.66
N SER A 147 -12.61 -10.33 -10.90
CA SER A 147 -11.83 -10.70 -12.09
C SER A 147 -10.56 -9.87 -12.27
N LEU A 148 -10.47 -8.71 -11.61
CA LEU A 148 -9.33 -7.79 -11.64
C LEU A 148 -8.65 -7.66 -10.28
N LYS A 149 -9.04 -8.45 -9.29
CA LYS A 149 -8.55 -8.36 -7.91
C LYS A 149 -8.14 -9.72 -7.38
N ILE A 150 -6.97 -9.80 -6.77
CA ILE A 150 -6.62 -10.90 -5.87
C ILE A 150 -6.30 -10.34 -4.48
N VAL A 151 -6.76 -11.02 -3.45
CA VAL A 151 -6.48 -10.67 -2.05
C VAL A 151 -5.51 -11.69 -1.49
N ILE A 152 -4.40 -11.22 -0.91
CA ILE A 152 -3.31 -12.06 -0.45
C ILE A 152 -2.96 -11.71 0.98
N ASN A 153 -2.84 -12.71 1.85
CA ASN A 153 -2.31 -12.52 3.19
C ASN A 153 -0.78 -12.47 3.14
N TYR A 154 -0.20 -11.38 3.63
CA TYR A 154 1.23 -11.08 3.48
C TYR A 154 2.15 -12.15 4.07
N PRO A 155 1.91 -12.75 5.25
CA PRO A 155 2.77 -13.84 5.74
C PRO A 155 2.68 -15.10 4.86
N ASN A 156 1.47 -15.43 4.41
CA ASN A 156 1.18 -16.70 3.75
C ASN A 156 1.82 -16.81 2.36
N ILE A 157 1.85 -15.71 1.58
CA ILE A 157 2.37 -15.74 0.21
C ILE A 157 3.84 -16.15 0.10
N PHE A 158 4.64 -15.94 1.14
CA PHE A 158 6.05 -16.35 1.16
C PHE A 158 6.26 -17.78 1.68
N GLN A 159 5.19 -18.45 2.15
CA GLN A 159 5.24 -19.78 2.75
C GLN A 159 4.43 -20.81 1.96
N SER A 160 3.40 -20.37 1.23
CA SER A 160 2.46 -21.22 0.52
C SER A 160 2.73 -21.23 -0.99
N ILE A 161 3.13 -22.39 -1.51
CA ILE A 161 3.29 -22.62 -2.94
C ILE A 161 1.97 -22.44 -3.70
N ASP A 162 0.85 -22.76 -3.07
CA ASP A 162 -0.49 -22.63 -3.65
C ASP A 162 -0.89 -21.16 -3.79
N ASP A 163 -0.57 -20.32 -2.80
CA ASP A 163 -0.79 -18.87 -2.88
C ASP A 163 0.09 -18.25 -3.98
N GLN A 164 1.34 -18.72 -4.11
CA GLN A 164 2.27 -18.27 -5.15
C GLN A 164 1.78 -18.67 -6.55
N ASN A 165 1.31 -19.89 -6.72
CA ASN A 165 0.72 -20.37 -7.97
C ASN A 165 -0.59 -19.65 -8.32
N SER A 166 -1.42 -19.34 -7.32
CA SER A 166 -2.63 -18.54 -7.48
C SER A 166 -2.31 -17.13 -7.97
N LEU A 167 -1.31 -16.48 -7.37
CA LEU A 167 -0.81 -15.19 -7.81
C LEU A 167 -0.23 -15.25 -9.23
N LYS A 168 0.60 -16.25 -9.54
CA LYS A 168 1.17 -16.48 -10.88
C LYS A 168 0.06 -16.60 -11.94
N SER A 169 -0.96 -17.40 -11.64
CA SER A 169 -2.11 -17.63 -12.52
C SER A 169 -2.94 -16.37 -12.71
N PHE A 170 -3.25 -15.65 -11.63
CA PHE A 170 -3.97 -14.37 -11.68
C PHE A 170 -3.25 -13.35 -12.55
N LEU A 171 -1.93 -13.28 -12.46
CA LEU A 171 -1.10 -12.38 -13.27
C LEU A 171 -0.89 -12.88 -14.71
N ASN A 172 -1.23 -14.13 -15.02
CA ASN A 172 -0.96 -14.79 -16.30
C ASN A 172 0.56 -14.82 -16.63
N ILE A 173 1.39 -15.08 -15.61
CA ILE A 173 2.84 -15.23 -15.78
C ILE A 173 3.13 -16.68 -16.15
N LYS A 174 3.71 -16.91 -17.33
CA LYS A 174 4.04 -18.26 -17.82
C LYS A 174 5.40 -18.76 -17.33
N ASP A 175 6.32 -17.86 -17.02
CA ASP A 175 7.69 -18.20 -16.63
C ASP A 175 7.72 -18.97 -15.30
N GLN A 176 8.40 -20.13 -15.29
CA GLN A 176 8.55 -20.96 -14.10
C GLN A 176 9.47 -20.32 -13.05
N LYS A 177 10.40 -19.45 -13.49
CA LYS A 177 11.29 -18.68 -12.61
C LYS A 177 10.54 -17.81 -11.62
N PHE A 178 9.27 -17.48 -11.90
CA PHE A 178 8.42 -16.76 -10.95
C PHE A 178 8.29 -17.49 -9.61
N ILE A 179 8.17 -18.81 -9.63
CA ILE A 179 8.03 -19.64 -8.43
C ILE A 179 9.41 -20.04 -7.90
N GLU A 180 10.32 -20.45 -8.78
CA GLU A 180 11.67 -20.90 -8.38
C GLU A 180 12.45 -19.82 -7.63
N ASN A 181 12.31 -18.56 -8.06
CA ASN A 181 12.98 -17.41 -7.45
C ASN A 181 12.05 -16.62 -6.51
N PHE A 182 10.94 -17.20 -6.06
CA PHE A 182 10.03 -16.49 -5.16
C PHE A 182 10.80 -16.10 -3.88
N PRO A 183 10.73 -14.83 -3.44
CA PRO A 183 11.48 -14.37 -2.30
C PRO A 183 11.09 -15.12 -1.03
N LYS A 184 12.05 -15.32 -0.13
CA LYS A 184 11.76 -15.78 1.23
C LYS A 184 11.22 -14.63 2.06
N PHE A 185 10.40 -14.96 3.06
CA PHE A 185 9.98 -13.97 4.04
C PHE A 185 11.19 -13.46 4.82
N ASP A 186 11.42 -12.16 4.75
CA ASP A 186 12.44 -11.47 5.52
C ASP A 186 11.78 -10.36 6.36
N PRO A 187 11.77 -10.48 7.69
CA PRO A 187 11.30 -9.42 8.57
C PRO A 187 12.09 -8.13 8.34
N TYR A 188 11.40 -6.99 8.36
CA TYR A 188 12.08 -5.71 8.25
C TYR A 188 13.07 -5.52 9.41
N ALA A 189 14.37 -5.38 9.09
CA ALA A 189 15.41 -5.09 10.07
C ALA A 189 15.23 -3.67 10.62
N TYR A 190 14.96 -3.56 11.92
CA TYR A 190 14.78 -2.29 12.62
C TYR A 190 16.14 -1.73 13.05
N GLU A 191 17.02 -1.38 12.11
CA GLU A 191 18.22 -0.61 12.45
C GLU A 191 17.86 0.88 12.64
N LYS A 192 18.54 1.50 13.62
CA LYS A 192 18.10 2.70 14.37
C LYS A 192 17.90 3.97 13.52
N ASN A 193 16.96 4.78 14.00
CA ASN A 193 16.74 6.21 13.72
C ASN A 193 16.36 6.59 12.28
N PHE A 194 15.25 6.04 11.77
CA PHE A 194 14.56 6.71 10.67
C PHE A 194 13.88 7.99 11.20
N ILE A 195 14.40 9.15 10.81
CA ILE A 195 13.78 10.45 11.08
C ILE A 195 12.69 10.68 10.03
N ASP A 196 11.46 10.90 10.46
CA ASP A 196 10.36 11.26 9.57
C ASP A 196 10.74 12.55 8.81
N PRO A 197 10.85 12.53 7.46
CA PRO A 197 11.23 13.71 6.68
C PRO A 197 10.20 14.86 6.74
N SER A 198 9.09 14.67 7.48
CA SER A 198 8.10 15.70 7.77
C SER A 198 8.15 16.29 9.19
N SER A 199 9.15 15.92 10.00
CA SER A 199 9.37 16.49 11.34
C SER A 199 9.87 17.94 11.32
#